data_AF-A0A973JVC8-F1
#
_entry.id   AF-A0A973JVC8-F1
#
_cell.length_a   1.000
_cell.length_b   1.000
_cell.length_c   1.000
_cell.angle_alpha   90.00
_cell.angle_beta   90.00
_cell.angle_gamma   90.00
#
_symmetry.space_group_name_H-M   'P 1'
#
loop_
_entity.id
_entity.type
_entity.pdbx_description
1 polymer ?
#
loop_
_entity_poly.entity_id
_entity_poly.type
_entity_poly.pdbx_seq_one_letter_code
_entity_poly.pdbx_strand_id
1 'polypeptide(L)'
;MPRRHISVTGAPEAPLRAALTALRTELGVPTAFPPEALADAARPPVLPTYDATDIPLFTIDPPSSVDLDQAMHLARRGSGYRVRYAIADVAAFVVPGSALDAETHRRVMTLYFPDGKVPLHPPALSEGAASLLPDQTRPAALWTIDLDAEGRPVSVDVRRALVRSRAKLAYEGVQKAIDGGTAEEPLALLEVIGRLREELEVARGGISLNVPEQEIVEREGGYELTYRAPLPADGWNAQISLLTGMAAADLMLAHGTGVLRTLPAAPDGAVGRLRRTAHALHIDWPHH
;
A
#
# COMPACT_ATOMS: atom_id res chain seq x y z
N MET A 1 -20.29 15.29 -19.76
CA MET A 1 -21.11 14.06 -19.68
C MET A 1 -22.09 14.21 -18.53
N PRO A 2 -23.38 13.90 -18.71
CA PRO A 2 -24.31 13.86 -17.59
C PRO A 2 -23.85 12.76 -16.63
N ARG A 3 -23.49 13.13 -15.39
CA ARG A 3 -23.17 12.17 -14.33
C ARG A 3 -24.49 11.57 -13.87
N ARG A 4 -24.71 10.29 -14.17
CA ARG A 4 -25.84 9.55 -13.61
C ARG A 4 -25.50 9.28 -12.14
N HIS A 5 -26.06 10.08 -11.23
CA HIS A 5 -25.96 9.80 -9.80
C HIS A 5 -26.76 8.52 -9.52
N ILE A 6 -26.07 7.48 -9.05
CA ILE A 6 -26.68 6.24 -8.60
C ILE A 6 -26.68 6.30 -7.08
N SER A 7 -27.87 6.35 -6.49
CA SER A 7 -28.06 6.28 -5.04
C SER A 7 -28.96 5.10 -4.67
N VAL A 8 -28.62 4.43 -3.57
CA VAL A 8 -29.38 3.30 -3.01
C VAL A 8 -29.57 3.53 -1.51
N THR A 9 -30.72 3.21 -0.94
CA THR A 9 -30.95 3.36 0.51
C THR A 9 -30.19 2.31 1.34
N GLY A 10 -29.84 2.65 2.59
CA GLY A 10 -28.77 2.02 3.39
C GLY A 10 -29.07 1.85 4.89
N ALA A 11 -30.35 1.93 5.30
CA ALA A 11 -30.78 1.50 6.64
C ALA A 11 -30.27 0.06 6.99
N PRO A 12 -30.16 -0.34 8.27
CA PRO A 12 -29.70 -1.68 8.66
C PRO A 12 -30.51 -2.83 8.06
N GLU A 13 -31.82 -2.60 7.85
CA GLU A 13 -32.75 -3.50 7.16
C GLU A 13 -32.83 -3.24 5.64
N ALA A 14 -32.03 -2.30 5.12
CA ALA A 14 -32.08 -1.95 3.71
C ALA A 14 -31.58 -3.11 2.84
N PRO A 15 -32.24 -3.36 1.70
CA PRO A 15 -31.95 -4.49 0.82
C PRO A 15 -30.47 -4.67 0.47
N LEU A 16 -29.69 -3.57 0.38
CA LEU A 16 -28.29 -3.61 0.00
C LEU A 16 -27.38 -4.21 1.10
N ARG A 17 -27.53 -3.82 2.37
CA ARG A 17 -26.70 -4.39 3.47
C ARG A 17 -27.00 -5.88 3.67
N ALA A 18 -28.28 -6.25 3.56
CA ALA A 18 -28.70 -7.65 3.57
C ALA A 18 -28.08 -8.42 2.40
N ALA A 19 -28.10 -7.87 1.19
CA ALA A 19 -27.47 -8.48 0.02
C ALA A 19 -25.94 -8.62 0.15
N LEU A 20 -25.24 -7.60 0.65
CA LEU A 20 -23.79 -7.65 0.90
C LEU A 20 -23.45 -8.72 1.96
N THR A 21 -24.28 -8.86 3.00
CA THR A 21 -24.12 -9.89 4.03
C THR A 21 -24.38 -11.30 3.47
N ALA A 22 -25.43 -11.47 2.66
CA ALA A 22 -25.71 -12.73 1.98
C ALA A 22 -24.57 -13.14 1.04
N LEU A 23 -24.04 -12.19 0.25
CA LEU A 23 -22.91 -12.41 -0.64
C LEU A 23 -21.66 -12.85 0.13
N ARG A 24 -21.32 -12.17 1.23
CA ARG A 24 -20.19 -12.58 2.09
C ARG A 24 -20.37 -14.01 2.63
N THR A 25 -21.59 -14.37 2.99
CA THR A 25 -21.91 -15.70 3.50
C THR A 25 -21.76 -16.75 2.40
N GLU A 26 -22.29 -16.49 1.20
CA GLU A 26 -22.18 -17.38 0.02
C GLU A 26 -20.72 -17.60 -0.40
N LEU A 27 -19.91 -16.53 -0.38
CA LEU A 27 -18.49 -16.58 -0.69
C LEU A 27 -17.64 -17.20 0.44
N GLY A 28 -18.25 -17.57 1.57
CA GLY A 28 -17.54 -18.17 2.71
C GLY A 28 -16.56 -17.22 3.39
N VAL A 29 -16.80 -15.92 3.35
CA VAL A 29 -15.92 -14.90 3.94
C VAL A 29 -15.91 -15.06 5.47
N PRO A 30 -14.75 -15.23 6.11
CA PRO A 30 -14.65 -15.36 7.57
C PRO A 30 -15.23 -14.16 8.32
N THR A 31 -16.15 -14.40 9.25
CA THR A 31 -16.82 -13.33 10.02
C THR A 31 -16.13 -13.01 11.35
N ALA A 32 -15.44 -13.98 11.96
CA ALA A 32 -14.79 -13.83 13.24
C ALA A 32 -13.44 -14.54 13.28
N PHE A 33 -12.56 -14.09 14.17
CA PHE A 33 -11.30 -14.77 14.47
C PHE A 33 -11.55 -15.88 15.51
N PRO A 34 -10.93 -17.07 15.35
CA PRO A 34 -10.94 -18.08 16.39
C PRO A 34 -10.34 -17.56 17.71
N PRO A 35 -10.84 -17.97 18.90
CA PRO A 35 -10.32 -17.51 20.20
C PRO A 35 -8.81 -17.73 20.36
N GLU A 36 -8.28 -18.83 19.85
CA GLU A 36 -6.86 -19.17 19.86
C GLU A 36 -6.02 -18.19 19.03
N ALA A 37 -6.52 -17.73 17.87
CA ALA A 37 -5.84 -16.74 17.04
C ALA A 37 -5.85 -15.35 17.71
N LEU A 38 -6.93 -15.01 18.42
CA LEU A 38 -7.00 -13.78 19.23
C LEU A 38 -6.02 -13.84 20.41
N ALA A 39 -5.93 -14.98 21.09
CA ALA A 39 -4.97 -15.20 22.17
C ALA A 39 -3.51 -15.10 21.69
N ASP A 40 -3.19 -15.64 20.51
CA ASP A 40 -1.88 -15.48 19.88
C ASP A 40 -1.59 -14.02 19.53
N ALA A 41 -2.54 -13.30 18.93
CA ALA A 41 -2.38 -11.89 18.56
C ALA A 41 -2.19 -10.95 19.77
N ALA A 42 -2.70 -11.33 20.95
CA ALA A 42 -2.55 -10.57 22.18
C ALA A 42 -1.20 -10.78 22.87
N ARG A 43 -0.36 -11.73 22.40
CA ARG A 43 0.95 -11.96 23.00
C ARG A 43 1.90 -10.79 22.69
N PRO A 44 2.77 -10.40 23.65
CA PRO A 44 3.80 -9.42 23.39
C PRO A 44 4.72 -9.88 22.24
N PRO A 45 5.06 -8.99 21.28
CA PRO A 45 5.96 -9.33 20.19
C PRO A 45 7.39 -9.52 20.70
N VAL A 46 8.18 -10.26 19.93
CA VAL A 46 9.64 -10.24 20.10
C VAL A 46 10.17 -8.97 19.45
N LEU A 47 10.64 -8.04 20.28
CA LEU A 47 11.14 -6.75 19.81
C LEU A 47 12.57 -6.88 19.25
N PRO A 48 12.87 -6.21 18.13
CA PRO A 48 14.25 -6.10 17.63
C PRO A 48 15.11 -5.26 18.56
N THR A 49 16.43 -5.51 18.53
CA THR A 49 17.41 -4.80 19.38
C THR A 49 17.90 -3.49 18.77
N TYR A 50 17.81 -3.34 17.44
CA TYR A 50 18.25 -2.13 16.76
C TYR A 50 17.21 -1.01 16.92
N ASP A 51 17.60 0.07 17.59
CA ASP A 51 16.77 1.26 17.76
C ASP A 51 17.03 2.27 16.64
N ALA A 52 15.97 2.63 15.92
CA ALA A 52 15.93 3.60 14.84
C ALA A 52 14.84 4.66 15.09
N THR A 53 14.42 4.84 16.35
CA THR A 53 13.37 5.79 16.73
C THR A 53 13.81 7.25 16.58
N ASP A 54 15.10 7.50 16.38
CA ASP A 54 15.69 8.80 16.07
C ASP A 54 15.37 9.26 14.63
N ILE A 55 15.07 8.34 13.71
CA ILE A 55 14.68 8.67 12.34
C ILE A 55 13.23 9.19 12.35
N PRO A 56 12.98 10.45 11.93
CA PRO A 56 11.64 11.04 12.00
C PRO A 56 10.80 10.60 10.79
N LEU A 57 10.34 9.36 10.82
CA LEU A 57 9.48 8.80 9.78
C LEU A 57 8.10 9.49 9.75
N PHE A 58 7.44 9.48 8.60
CA PHE A 58 6.05 9.87 8.43
C PHE A 58 5.30 8.84 7.58
N THR A 59 3.98 8.74 7.74
CA THR A 59 3.11 7.95 6.85
C THR A 59 2.28 8.87 5.94
N ILE A 60 1.80 8.34 4.82
CA ILE A 60 0.86 9.03 3.92
C ILE A 60 -0.28 8.05 3.62
N ASP A 61 -1.46 8.36 4.16
CA ASP A 61 -2.61 7.45 4.11
C ASP A 61 -3.92 8.23 4.05
N PRO A 62 -5.04 7.60 3.61
CA PRO A 62 -6.35 8.19 3.80
C PRO A 62 -6.60 8.61 5.26
N PRO A 63 -7.34 9.72 5.51
CA PRO A 63 -7.58 10.22 6.87
C PRO A 63 -8.17 9.18 7.84
N SER A 64 -9.06 8.31 7.34
CA SER A 64 -9.73 7.27 8.12
C SER A 64 -8.87 6.01 8.38
N SER A 65 -7.75 5.84 7.69
CA SER A 65 -6.89 4.66 7.87
C SER A 65 -6.27 4.63 9.27
N VAL A 66 -6.20 3.43 9.82
CA VAL A 66 -5.60 3.14 11.15
C VAL A 66 -4.64 1.95 11.10
N ASP A 67 -4.69 1.18 10.02
CA ASP A 67 -3.81 0.09 9.61
C ASP A 67 -2.65 0.63 8.76
N LEU A 68 -1.73 1.34 9.41
CA LEU A 68 -0.62 2.02 8.73
C LEU A 68 0.57 1.05 8.60
N ASP A 69 0.68 0.42 7.44
CA ASP A 69 1.67 -0.63 7.19
C ASP A 69 3.07 -0.09 6.86
N GLN A 70 3.17 1.17 6.44
CA GLN A 70 4.40 1.73 5.88
C GLN A 70 4.64 3.18 6.31
N ALA A 71 5.89 3.50 6.62
CA ALA A 71 6.35 4.83 6.97
C ALA A 71 7.68 5.13 6.28
N MET A 72 7.96 6.39 5.97
CA MET A 72 9.18 6.75 5.27
C MET A 72 9.88 7.98 5.83
N HIS A 73 11.16 8.10 5.50
CA HIS A 73 11.95 9.30 5.65
C HIS A 73 12.88 9.43 4.46
N LEU A 74 12.86 10.59 3.82
CA LEU A 74 13.61 10.89 2.60
C LEU A 74 14.69 11.92 2.92
N ALA A 75 15.90 11.72 2.45
CA ALA A 75 17.00 12.66 2.67
C ALA A 75 17.89 12.77 1.44
N ARG A 76 18.57 13.90 1.30
CA ARG A 76 19.70 14.02 0.37
C ARG A 76 20.91 13.27 0.88
N ARG A 77 21.71 12.73 -0.04
CA ARG A 77 22.96 12.03 0.25
C ARG A 77 23.97 12.27 -0.87
N GLY A 78 24.91 13.19 -0.64
CA GLY A 78 25.83 13.62 -1.69
C GLY A 78 25.06 14.21 -2.88
N SER A 79 25.29 13.69 -4.09
CA SER A 79 24.53 14.05 -5.28
C SER A 79 23.18 13.32 -5.42
N GLY A 80 22.94 12.27 -4.62
CA GLY A 80 21.75 11.44 -4.69
C GLY A 80 20.88 11.53 -3.43
N TYR A 81 20.22 10.43 -3.10
CA TYR A 81 19.19 10.40 -2.06
C TYR A 81 19.33 9.17 -1.15
N ARG A 82 18.70 9.22 0.01
CA ARG A 82 18.50 8.10 0.92
C ARG A 82 17.03 7.97 1.24
N VAL A 83 16.46 6.82 0.91
CA VAL A 83 15.11 6.41 1.28
C VAL A 83 15.22 5.47 2.47
N ARG A 84 14.67 5.89 3.60
CA ARG A 84 14.42 5.01 4.75
C ARG A 84 12.95 4.64 4.72
N TYR A 85 12.64 3.35 4.60
CA TYR A 85 11.28 2.85 4.43
C TYR A 85 11.02 1.75 5.45
N ALA A 86 10.17 2.04 6.43
CA ALA A 86 9.77 1.11 7.46
C ALA A 86 8.48 0.41 7.05
N ILE A 87 8.48 -0.92 7.03
CA ILE A 87 7.29 -1.76 6.86
C ILE A 87 6.98 -2.41 8.20
N ALA A 88 5.73 -2.38 8.66
CA ALA A 88 5.30 -3.00 9.90
C ALA A 88 5.76 -4.47 9.98
N ASP A 89 6.45 -4.85 11.06
CA ASP A 89 6.98 -6.21 11.22
C ASP A 89 5.90 -7.14 11.78
N VAL A 90 4.93 -7.51 10.94
CA VAL A 90 3.85 -8.45 11.29
C VAL A 90 4.43 -9.79 11.77
N ALA A 91 5.59 -10.19 11.25
CA ALA A 91 6.29 -11.41 11.65
C ALA A 91 6.90 -11.33 13.07
N ALA A 92 6.87 -10.17 13.74
CA ALA A 92 7.14 -10.06 15.18
C ALA A 92 5.96 -10.55 16.05
N PHE A 93 4.76 -10.65 15.46
CA PHE A 93 3.52 -11.02 16.14
C PHE A 93 2.98 -12.38 15.68
N VAL A 94 3.13 -12.69 14.38
CA VAL A 94 2.65 -13.95 13.79
C VAL A 94 3.76 -14.99 13.82
N VAL A 95 3.63 -15.96 14.72
CA VAL A 95 4.60 -17.07 14.86
C VAL A 95 4.22 -18.19 13.89
N PRO A 96 5.14 -18.69 13.04
CA PRO A 96 4.85 -19.82 12.16
C PRO A 96 4.29 -21.04 12.90
N GLY A 97 3.21 -21.64 12.38
CA GLY A 97 2.52 -22.78 13.00
C GLY A 97 1.60 -22.43 14.17
N SER A 98 1.47 -21.14 14.53
CA SER A 98 0.50 -20.67 15.52
C SER A 98 -0.94 -20.67 14.96
N ALA A 99 -1.94 -20.51 15.84
CA ALA A 99 -3.32 -20.41 15.39
C ALA A 99 -3.58 -19.11 14.60
N LEU A 100 -2.89 -18.02 14.96
CA LEU A 100 -2.91 -16.79 14.18
C LEU A 100 -2.32 -16.99 12.78
N ASP A 101 -1.20 -17.70 12.66
CA ASP A 101 -0.58 -18.01 11.36
C ASP A 101 -1.51 -18.85 10.47
N ALA A 102 -2.17 -19.88 11.03
CA ALA A 102 -3.14 -20.67 10.32
C ALA A 102 -4.36 -19.85 9.84
N GLU A 103 -4.87 -18.95 10.68
CA GLU A 103 -5.99 -18.08 10.31
C GLU A 103 -5.58 -17.01 9.28
N THR A 104 -4.38 -16.45 9.37
CA THR A 104 -3.82 -15.53 8.35
C THR A 104 -3.74 -16.23 6.99
N HIS A 105 -3.25 -17.46 6.92
CA HIS A 105 -3.23 -18.25 5.68
C HIS A 105 -4.64 -18.54 5.15
N ARG A 106 -5.61 -18.80 6.03
CA ARG A 106 -7.01 -19.02 5.63
C ARG A 106 -7.64 -17.76 5.04
N ARG A 107 -7.32 -16.59 5.59
CA ARG A 107 -7.85 -15.29 5.17
C ARG A 107 -7.17 -14.72 3.93
N VAL A 108 -5.87 -14.97 3.75
CA VAL A 108 -5.00 -14.53 2.64
C VAL A 108 -4.79 -13.01 2.56
N MET A 109 -5.85 -12.21 2.60
CA MET A 109 -5.81 -10.75 2.50
C MET A 109 -6.94 -10.10 3.30
N THR A 110 -6.81 -8.80 3.55
CA THR A 110 -7.94 -7.98 3.99
C THR A 110 -8.91 -7.80 2.81
N LEU A 111 -10.19 -8.07 3.04
CA LEU A 111 -11.24 -7.84 2.04
C LEU A 111 -11.96 -6.53 2.36
N TYR A 112 -11.96 -5.59 1.42
CA TYR A 112 -12.63 -4.31 1.55
C TYR A 112 -13.99 -4.35 0.83
N PHE A 113 -15.05 -4.01 1.55
CA PHE A 113 -16.42 -3.94 1.08
C PHE A 113 -16.96 -2.51 1.23
N PRO A 114 -18.02 -2.14 0.48
CA PRO A 114 -18.64 -0.82 0.62
C PRO A 114 -19.15 -0.50 2.03
N ASP A 115 -19.52 -1.52 2.81
CA ASP A 115 -20.12 -1.42 4.13
C ASP A 115 -19.17 -1.82 5.28
N GLY A 116 -17.90 -2.10 4.98
CA GLY A 116 -16.90 -2.45 5.98
C GLY A 116 -15.71 -3.22 5.42
N LYS A 117 -14.86 -3.77 6.29
CA LYS A 117 -13.74 -4.63 5.90
C LYS A 117 -13.70 -5.90 6.73
N VAL A 118 -13.19 -6.97 6.13
CA VAL A 118 -12.85 -8.21 6.83
C VAL A 118 -11.33 -8.28 6.88
N PRO A 119 -10.72 -7.99 8.03
CA PRO A 119 -9.28 -7.81 8.12
C PRO A 119 -8.54 -9.15 8.06
N LEU A 120 -7.33 -9.11 7.50
CA LEU A 120 -6.39 -10.24 7.49
C LEU A 120 -5.99 -10.65 8.90
N HIS A 121 -5.73 -9.66 9.76
CA HIS A 121 -5.32 -9.83 11.15
C HIS A 121 -6.35 -9.24 12.11
N PRO A 122 -6.37 -9.65 13.39
CA PRO A 122 -7.24 -9.02 14.38
C PRO A 122 -6.98 -7.51 14.47
N PRO A 123 -8.02 -6.65 14.59
CA PRO A 123 -7.84 -5.20 14.64
C PRO A 123 -6.88 -4.72 15.75
N ALA A 124 -6.87 -5.38 16.91
CA ALA A 124 -5.93 -5.08 17.99
C ALA A 124 -4.45 -5.19 17.54
N LEU A 125 -4.17 -6.02 16.55
CA LEU A 125 -2.88 -6.16 15.90
C LEU A 125 -2.73 -5.17 14.73
N SER A 126 -3.55 -5.30 13.68
CA SER A 126 -3.36 -4.53 12.44
C SER A 126 -3.61 -3.04 12.56
N GLU A 127 -4.53 -2.62 13.42
CA GLU A 127 -4.90 -1.21 13.63
C GLU A 127 -4.27 -0.63 14.90
N GLY A 128 -3.46 -1.43 15.60
CA GLY A 128 -2.91 -1.10 16.90
C GLY A 128 -1.45 -1.49 17.03
N ALA A 129 -1.19 -2.73 17.47
CA ALA A 129 0.14 -3.16 17.90
C ALA A 129 1.19 -3.20 16.77
N ALA A 130 0.79 -3.50 15.54
CA ALA A 130 1.67 -3.51 14.36
C ALA A 130 1.64 -2.18 13.59
N SER A 131 0.53 -1.45 13.64
CA SER A 131 0.34 -0.20 12.90
C SER A 131 1.37 0.87 13.29
N LEU A 132 1.96 1.52 12.29
CA LEU A 132 2.97 2.58 12.43
C LEU A 132 2.34 3.94 12.77
N LEU A 133 1.42 3.94 13.73
CA LEU A 133 0.74 5.14 14.24
C LEU A 133 1.75 6.17 14.79
N PRO A 134 1.44 7.48 14.71
CA PRO A 134 2.31 8.53 15.22
C PRO A 134 2.66 8.36 16.70
N ASP A 135 3.91 8.71 17.02
CA ASP A 135 4.52 8.76 18.34
C ASP A 135 4.54 7.45 19.13
N GLN A 136 4.33 6.33 18.44
CA GLN A 136 4.36 5.00 19.01
C GLN A 136 5.59 4.24 18.52
N THR A 137 6.35 3.65 19.45
CA THR A 137 7.47 2.77 19.09
C THR A 137 6.91 1.43 18.58
N ARG A 138 7.36 1.01 17.41
CA ARG A 138 6.88 -0.20 16.71
C ARG A 138 8.02 -1.01 16.11
N PRO A 139 7.93 -2.35 16.08
CA PRO A 139 8.85 -3.17 15.31
C PRO A 139 8.54 -3.03 13.81
N ALA A 140 9.59 -2.85 13.01
CA ALA A 140 9.49 -2.72 11.56
C ALA A 140 10.67 -3.39 10.85
N ALA A 141 10.45 -3.87 9.63
CA ALA A 141 11.52 -4.07 8.67
C ALA A 141 11.90 -2.70 8.09
N LEU A 142 13.03 -2.16 8.55
CA LEU A 142 13.56 -0.88 8.09
C LEU A 142 14.50 -1.10 6.90
N TRP A 143 14.05 -0.67 5.73
CA TRP A 143 14.84 -0.59 4.51
C TRP A 143 15.62 0.73 4.48
N THR A 144 16.89 0.66 4.13
CA THR A 144 17.70 1.83 3.77
C THR A 144 18.19 1.64 2.35
N ILE A 145 17.69 2.48 1.45
CA ILE A 145 17.99 2.44 0.02
C ILE A 145 18.67 3.75 -0.35
N ASP A 146 19.95 3.67 -0.72
CA ASP A 146 20.68 4.81 -1.27
C ASP A 146 20.46 4.86 -2.78
N LEU A 147 20.18 6.05 -3.30
CA LEU A 147 19.93 6.33 -4.71
C LEU A 147 21.03 7.23 -5.27
N ASP A 148 21.35 7.07 -6.56
CA ASP A 148 22.12 8.06 -7.32
C ASP A 148 21.30 9.33 -7.63
N ALA A 149 21.87 10.26 -8.40
CA ALA A 149 21.23 11.53 -8.74
C ALA A 149 20.00 11.34 -9.65
N GLU A 150 19.97 10.25 -10.40
CA GLU A 150 18.89 9.85 -11.30
C GLU A 150 17.86 8.94 -10.61
N GLY A 151 17.99 8.71 -9.31
CA GLY A 151 17.06 7.92 -8.52
C GLY A 151 17.23 6.40 -8.64
N ARG A 152 18.32 5.89 -9.21
CA ARG A 152 18.60 4.44 -9.29
C ARG A 152 19.20 3.93 -7.98
N PRO A 153 18.82 2.72 -7.51
CA PRO A 153 19.39 2.15 -6.30
C PRO A 153 20.88 1.83 -6.48
N VAL A 154 21.71 2.32 -5.57
CA VAL A 154 23.16 2.03 -5.51
C VAL A 154 23.55 1.20 -4.30
N SER A 155 22.73 1.18 -3.25
CA SER A 155 22.90 0.32 -2.07
C SER A 155 21.55 0.04 -1.44
N VAL A 156 21.34 -1.20 -0.98
CA VAL A 156 20.14 -1.65 -0.29
C VAL A 156 20.55 -2.39 0.97
N ASP A 157 19.99 -2.00 2.10
CA ASP A 157 20.08 -2.71 3.38
C ASP A 157 18.67 -2.86 3.96
N VAL A 158 18.40 -3.99 4.61
CA VAL A 158 17.17 -4.22 5.37
C VAL A 158 17.49 -4.89 6.69
N ARG A 159 16.90 -4.39 7.77
CA ARG A 159 17.02 -4.98 9.10
C ARG A 159 15.74 -4.77 9.91
N ARG A 160 15.47 -5.66 10.85
CA ARG A 160 14.44 -5.43 11.85
C ARG A 160 14.89 -4.34 12.82
N ALA A 161 14.01 -3.38 13.11
CA ALA A 161 14.29 -2.19 13.88
C ALA A 161 13.08 -1.77 14.74
N LEU A 162 13.34 -1.10 15.85
CA LEU A 162 12.34 -0.28 16.53
C LEU A 162 12.29 1.08 15.85
N VAL A 163 11.12 1.51 15.41
CA VAL A 163 10.91 2.79 14.73
C VAL A 163 9.83 3.60 15.42
N ARG A 164 9.77 4.90 15.14
CA ARG A 164 8.69 5.78 15.61
C ARG A 164 8.29 6.77 14.50
N SER A 165 7.09 6.58 13.96
CA SER A 165 6.48 7.59 13.08
C SER A 165 6.18 8.87 13.86
N ARG A 166 6.37 10.03 13.25
CA ARG A 166 6.14 11.35 13.85
C ARG A 166 4.88 12.03 13.35
N ALA A 167 4.38 11.58 12.20
CA ALA A 167 3.21 12.17 11.58
C ALA A 167 2.48 11.15 10.71
N LYS A 168 1.15 11.27 10.71
CA LYS A 168 0.27 10.67 9.72
C LYS A 168 -0.23 11.77 8.82
N LEU A 169 0.18 11.76 7.56
CA LEU A 169 -0.19 12.76 6.58
C LEU A 169 -1.30 12.23 5.67
N ALA A 170 -2.15 13.12 5.17
CA ALA A 170 -3.14 12.79 4.16
C ALA A 170 -2.66 13.21 2.78
N TYR A 171 -2.95 12.42 1.74
CA TYR A 171 -2.53 12.69 0.35
C TYR A 171 -2.88 14.11 -0.11
N GLU A 172 -4.11 14.58 0.14
CA GLU A 172 -4.54 15.94 -0.23
C GLU A 172 -3.69 17.02 0.44
N GLY A 173 -3.35 16.82 1.73
CA GLY A 173 -2.51 17.75 2.48
C GLY A 173 -1.07 17.76 1.97
N VAL A 174 -0.53 16.58 1.64
CA VAL A 174 0.80 16.44 1.04
C VAL A 174 0.86 17.14 -0.32
N GLN A 175 -0.09 16.86 -1.20
CA GLN A 175 -0.17 17.48 -2.52
C GLN A 175 -0.24 19.00 -2.41
N LYS A 176 -1.12 19.52 -1.54
CA LYS A 176 -1.26 20.97 -1.32
C LYS A 176 0.03 21.62 -0.81
N ALA A 177 0.74 20.96 0.10
CA ALA A 177 1.99 21.49 0.63
C ALA A 177 3.09 21.54 -0.44
N ILE A 178 3.17 20.52 -1.30
CA ILE A 178 4.11 20.46 -2.42
C ILE A 178 3.77 21.52 -3.47
N ASP A 179 2.53 21.56 -3.95
CA ASP A 179 2.08 22.55 -4.94
C ASP A 179 2.23 23.99 -4.46
N GLY A 180 2.03 24.21 -3.16
CA GLY A 180 2.19 25.52 -2.51
C GLY A 180 3.63 25.90 -2.19
N GLY A 181 4.61 25.01 -2.39
CA GLY A 181 6.02 25.24 -2.02
C GLY A 181 6.26 25.37 -0.51
N THR A 182 5.36 24.83 0.31
CA THR A 182 5.44 24.88 1.79
C THR A 182 5.87 23.56 2.42
N ALA A 183 5.98 22.49 1.62
CA ALA A 183 6.56 21.23 2.09
C ALA A 183 8.05 21.42 2.41
N GLU A 184 8.47 20.99 3.60
CA GLU A 184 9.88 20.95 4.02
C GLU A 184 10.46 19.54 3.84
N GLU A 185 11.79 19.40 3.84
CA GLU A 185 12.41 18.07 3.93
C GLU A 185 12.07 17.44 5.30
N PRO A 186 11.71 16.15 5.35
CA PRO A 186 11.83 15.14 4.29
C PRO A 186 10.69 15.09 3.25
N LEU A 187 9.53 15.71 3.52
CA LEU A 187 8.33 15.58 2.68
C LEU A 187 8.52 16.14 1.26
N ALA A 188 9.22 17.27 1.12
CA ALA A 188 9.49 17.90 -0.18
C ALA A 188 10.24 16.97 -1.16
N LEU A 189 11.04 16.02 -0.64
CA LEU A 189 11.77 15.06 -1.47
C LEU A 189 10.88 13.96 -2.06
N LEU A 190 9.62 13.85 -1.62
CA LEU A 190 8.67 12.89 -2.19
C LEU A 190 8.45 13.15 -3.67
N GLU A 191 8.20 14.40 -4.06
CA GLU A 191 8.03 14.77 -5.47
C GLU A 191 9.32 14.53 -6.26
N VAL A 192 10.47 14.97 -5.71
CA VAL A 192 11.76 14.88 -6.40
C VAL A 192 12.12 13.42 -6.69
N ILE A 193 12.09 12.56 -5.67
CA ILE A 193 12.39 11.15 -5.83
C ILE A 193 11.31 10.47 -6.66
N GLY A 194 10.03 10.75 -6.39
CA GLY A 194 8.89 10.20 -7.12
C GLY A 194 9.00 10.39 -8.62
N ARG A 195 9.28 11.62 -9.08
CA ARG A 195 9.45 11.93 -10.51
C ARG A 195 10.62 11.19 -11.15
N LEU A 196 11.78 11.14 -10.49
CA LEU A 196 12.93 10.36 -10.99
C LEU A 196 12.56 8.87 -11.14
N ARG A 197 11.79 8.33 -10.20
CA ARG A 197 11.34 6.93 -10.24
C ARG A 197 10.29 6.67 -11.33
N GLU A 198 9.40 7.63 -11.60
CA GLU A 198 8.46 7.61 -12.73
C GLU A 198 9.20 7.65 -14.07
N GLU A 199 10.23 8.49 -14.22
CA GLU A 199 11.06 8.52 -15.43
C GLU A 199 11.76 7.17 -15.66
N LEU A 200 12.30 6.56 -14.59
CA LEU A 200 12.87 5.22 -14.64
C LEU A 200 11.81 4.13 -14.92
N GLU A 201 10.54 4.37 -14.60
CA GLU A 201 9.43 3.48 -14.97
C GLU A 201 9.17 3.51 -16.46
N VAL A 202 9.05 4.70 -17.01
CA VAL A 202 8.87 4.87 -18.46
C VAL A 202 10.06 4.28 -19.21
N ALA A 203 11.30 4.53 -18.75
CA ALA A 203 12.50 4.00 -19.38
C ALA A 203 12.59 2.47 -19.38
N ARG A 204 12.01 1.78 -18.38
CA ARG A 204 11.91 0.30 -18.34
C ARG A 204 10.67 -0.25 -19.05
N GLY A 205 9.88 0.60 -19.71
CA GLY A 205 8.64 0.22 -20.41
C GLY A 205 7.45 -0.02 -19.49
N GLY A 206 7.52 0.46 -18.24
CA GLY A 206 6.40 0.43 -17.30
C GLY A 206 5.29 1.39 -17.72
N ILE A 207 4.04 0.99 -17.50
CA ILE A 207 2.85 1.77 -17.83
C ILE A 207 1.99 1.87 -16.58
N SER A 208 1.78 3.09 -16.11
CA SER A 208 0.86 3.41 -15.01
C SER A 208 -0.38 4.09 -15.59
N LEU A 209 -1.56 3.50 -15.38
CA LEU A 209 -2.83 4.06 -15.81
C LEU A 209 -3.51 4.74 -14.61
N ASN A 210 -3.48 6.07 -14.58
CA ASN A 210 -4.14 6.87 -13.54
C ASN A 210 -5.64 7.00 -13.81
N VAL A 211 -6.34 5.86 -13.82
CA VAL A 211 -7.80 5.82 -13.99
C VAL A 211 -8.46 6.27 -12.69
N PRO A 212 -9.50 7.13 -12.73
CA PRO A 212 -10.25 7.47 -11.53
C PRO A 212 -10.80 6.22 -10.83
N GLU A 213 -10.59 6.14 -9.53
CA GLU A 213 -11.14 5.10 -8.67
C GLU A 213 -12.64 5.33 -8.49
N GLN A 214 -13.39 4.23 -8.48
CA GLN A 214 -14.81 4.23 -8.15
C GLN A 214 -14.98 3.86 -6.69
N GLU A 215 -15.63 4.73 -5.92
CA GLU A 215 -15.86 4.55 -4.49
C GLU A 215 -17.36 4.49 -4.22
N ILE A 216 -17.76 3.63 -3.28
CA ILE A 216 -19.13 3.58 -2.79
C ILE A 216 -19.12 4.19 -1.40
N VAL A 217 -19.79 5.34 -1.24
CA VAL A 217 -19.76 6.14 -0.01
C VAL A 217 -21.14 6.16 0.63
N GLU A 218 -21.20 5.93 1.93
CA GLU A 218 -22.44 6.07 2.70
C GLU A 218 -22.77 7.56 2.95
N ARG A 219 -23.96 8.00 2.54
CA ARG A 219 -24.51 9.34 2.78
C ARG A 219 -26.00 9.27 3.12
N GLU A 220 -26.42 10.00 4.15
CA GLU A 220 -27.84 10.20 4.50
C GLU A 220 -28.65 8.89 4.62
N GLY A 221 -28.02 7.82 5.14
CA GLY A 221 -28.69 6.52 5.27
C GLY A 221 -28.87 5.80 3.92
N GLY A 222 -28.02 6.08 2.95
CA GLY A 222 -27.89 5.43 1.64
C GLY A 222 -26.44 5.37 1.16
N TYR A 223 -26.22 4.82 -0.03
CA TYR A 223 -24.91 4.72 -0.67
C TYR A 223 -24.93 5.48 -1.99
N GLU A 224 -23.84 6.17 -2.29
CA GLU A 224 -23.60 6.90 -3.55
C GLU A 224 -22.31 6.39 -4.20
N LEU A 225 -22.31 6.30 -5.53
CA LEU A 225 -21.09 6.07 -6.31
C LEU A 225 -20.36 7.39 -6.56
N THR A 226 -19.15 7.54 -6.02
CA THR A 226 -18.26 8.67 -6.24
C THR A 226 -17.02 8.26 -7.03
N TYR A 227 -16.32 9.24 -7.59
CA TYR A 227 -15.09 9.02 -8.34
C TYR A 227 -13.97 9.87 -7.73
N ARG A 228 -12.85 9.23 -7.42
CA ARG A 228 -11.63 9.88 -6.92
C ARG A 228 -10.55 9.76 -7.98
N ALA A 229 -10.01 10.89 -8.44
CA ALA A 229 -8.81 10.87 -9.26
C ALA A 229 -7.59 10.80 -8.32
N PRO A 230 -6.64 9.88 -8.52
CA PRO A 230 -5.41 9.87 -7.74
C PRO A 230 -4.64 11.18 -7.96
N LEU A 231 -4.03 11.70 -6.89
CA LEU A 231 -3.17 12.87 -6.96
C LEU A 231 -1.76 12.44 -7.38
N PRO A 232 -0.91 13.35 -7.91
CA PRO A 232 0.51 13.05 -8.14
C PRO A 232 1.21 12.45 -6.92
N ALA A 233 0.91 12.94 -5.71
CA ALA A 233 1.44 12.39 -4.46
C ALA A 233 1.09 10.90 -4.24
N ASP A 234 -0.07 10.41 -4.70
CA ASP A 234 -0.40 8.97 -4.67
C ASP A 234 0.62 8.18 -5.52
N GLY A 235 0.95 8.68 -6.71
CA GLY A 235 1.94 8.08 -7.61
C GLY A 235 3.36 8.11 -7.07
N TRP A 236 3.79 9.25 -6.52
CA TRP A 236 5.13 9.38 -5.94
C TRP A 236 5.32 8.48 -4.73
N ASN A 237 4.31 8.38 -3.85
CA ASN A 237 4.33 7.43 -2.74
C ASN A 237 4.42 5.98 -3.24
N ALA A 238 3.60 5.63 -4.24
CA ALA A 238 3.62 4.29 -4.84
C ALA A 238 4.99 3.93 -5.43
N GLN A 239 5.72 4.89 -6.01
CA GLN A 239 7.07 4.65 -6.51
C GLN A 239 8.09 4.33 -5.40
N ILE A 240 7.91 4.87 -4.18
CA ILE A 240 8.75 4.49 -3.02
C ILE A 240 8.44 3.06 -2.58
N SER A 241 7.17 2.67 -2.53
CA SER A 241 6.77 1.28 -2.27
C SER A 241 7.31 0.33 -3.34
N LEU A 242 7.20 0.71 -4.63
CA LEU A 242 7.68 -0.09 -5.77
C LEU A 242 9.20 -0.24 -5.75
N LEU A 243 9.95 0.84 -5.49
CA LEU A 243 11.40 0.80 -5.29
C LEU A 243 11.78 -0.25 -4.23
N THR A 244 11.08 -0.23 -3.08
CA THR A 244 11.34 -1.17 -1.99
C THR A 244 10.98 -2.61 -2.39
N GLY A 245 9.86 -2.81 -3.09
CA GLY A 245 9.45 -4.11 -3.61
C GLY A 245 10.44 -4.70 -4.62
N MET A 246 10.97 -3.87 -5.52
CA MET A 246 12.02 -4.26 -6.47
C MET A 246 13.30 -4.66 -5.74
N ALA A 247 13.73 -3.84 -4.76
CA ALA A 247 14.90 -4.13 -3.94
C ALA A 247 14.74 -5.46 -3.15
N ALA A 248 13.55 -5.73 -2.62
CA ALA A 248 13.25 -7.01 -1.97
C ALA A 248 13.32 -8.19 -2.94
N ALA A 249 12.77 -8.05 -4.14
CA ALA A 249 12.82 -9.08 -5.17
C ALA A 249 14.28 -9.37 -5.59
N ASP A 250 15.09 -8.34 -5.80
CA ASP A 250 16.51 -8.48 -6.16
C ASP A 250 17.29 -9.22 -5.07
N LEU A 251 17.07 -8.89 -3.78
CA LEU A 251 17.68 -9.60 -2.66
C LEU A 251 17.27 -11.08 -2.62
N MET A 252 15.97 -11.38 -2.79
CA MET A 252 15.44 -12.74 -2.81
C MET A 252 16.06 -13.56 -3.95
N LEU A 253 16.12 -13.00 -5.16
CA LEU A 253 16.72 -13.62 -6.34
C LEU A 253 18.22 -13.90 -6.14
N ALA A 254 18.97 -12.91 -5.63
CA ALA A 254 20.41 -13.05 -5.41
C ALA A 254 20.76 -14.16 -4.40
N HIS A 255 19.91 -14.39 -3.41
CA HIS A 255 20.12 -15.42 -2.38
C HIS A 255 19.40 -16.75 -2.69
N GLY A 256 18.62 -16.82 -3.77
CA GLY A 256 17.85 -18.01 -4.13
C GLY A 256 16.80 -18.40 -3.09
N THR A 257 16.26 -17.43 -2.34
CA THR A 257 15.27 -17.65 -1.27
C THR A 257 14.18 -16.59 -1.31
N GLY A 258 12.95 -16.95 -0.97
CA GLY A 258 11.81 -16.03 -0.91
C GLY A 258 10.67 -16.39 -1.85
N VAL A 259 9.65 -15.53 -1.87
CA VAL A 259 8.44 -15.70 -2.68
C VAL A 259 8.28 -14.46 -3.55
N LEU A 260 8.33 -14.67 -4.87
CA LEU A 260 8.15 -13.60 -5.85
C LEU A 260 6.74 -13.64 -6.40
N ARG A 261 6.04 -12.52 -6.32
CA ARG A 261 4.79 -12.34 -7.06
C ARG A 261 5.12 -11.84 -8.46
N THR A 262 4.82 -12.63 -9.48
CA THR A 262 4.96 -12.23 -10.89
C THR A 262 3.60 -11.92 -11.50
N LEU A 263 3.57 -10.98 -12.44
CA LEU A 263 2.42 -10.83 -13.33
C LEU A 263 2.38 -12.02 -14.30
N PRO A 264 1.22 -12.68 -14.46
CA PRO A 264 1.08 -13.72 -15.47
C PRO A 264 1.27 -13.12 -16.87
N ALA A 265 1.77 -13.93 -17.80
CA ALA A 265 1.84 -13.52 -19.20
C ALA A 265 0.44 -13.13 -19.73
N ALA A 266 0.41 -12.19 -20.66
CA ALA A 266 -0.84 -11.81 -21.32
C ALA A 266 -1.48 -13.05 -21.97
N PRO A 267 -2.80 -13.26 -21.86
CA PRO A 267 -3.47 -14.39 -22.48
C PRO A 267 -3.23 -14.43 -23.99
N ASP A 268 -3.23 -15.64 -24.56
CA ASP A 268 -3.01 -15.83 -26.00
C ASP A 268 -3.96 -14.96 -26.85
N GLY A 269 -3.37 -14.29 -27.82
CA GLY A 269 -4.08 -13.39 -28.73
C GLY A 269 -4.54 -12.07 -28.13
N ALA A 270 -4.30 -11.76 -26.85
CA ALA A 270 -4.64 -10.45 -26.27
C ALA A 270 -3.91 -9.30 -26.98
N VAL A 271 -2.59 -9.45 -27.18
CA VAL A 271 -1.77 -8.48 -27.94
C VAL A 271 -2.26 -8.38 -29.38
N GLY A 272 -2.60 -9.52 -30.00
CA GLY A 272 -3.14 -9.54 -31.37
C GLY A 272 -4.48 -8.81 -31.51
N ARG A 273 -5.38 -8.93 -30.52
CA ARG A 273 -6.63 -8.15 -30.48
C ARG A 273 -6.35 -6.66 -30.37
N LEU A 274 -5.46 -6.26 -29.45
CA LEU A 274 -5.15 -4.85 -29.23
C LEU A 274 -4.47 -4.23 -30.47
N ARG A 275 -3.58 -4.97 -31.15
CA ARG A 275 -2.97 -4.54 -32.43
C ARG A 275 -4.01 -4.32 -33.53
N ARG A 276 -5.02 -5.19 -33.65
CA ARG A 276 -6.12 -5.00 -34.61
C ARG A 276 -6.94 -3.76 -34.30
N THR A 277 -7.23 -3.51 -33.02
CA THR A 277 -7.92 -2.28 -32.59
C THR A 277 -7.10 -1.03 -32.89
N ALA A 278 -5.79 -1.04 -32.59
CA ALA A 278 -4.90 0.07 -32.91
C ALA A 278 -4.89 0.38 -34.42
N HIS A 279 -4.74 -0.66 -35.26
CA HIS A 279 -4.80 -0.51 -36.72
C HIS A 279 -6.15 0.05 -37.19
N ALA A 280 -7.27 -0.45 -36.67
CA ALA A 280 -8.61 0.03 -37.01
C ALA A 280 -8.86 1.49 -36.58
N LEU A 281 -8.18 1.94 -35.52
CA LEU A 281 -8.20 3.32 -35.04
C LEU A 281 -7.11 4.20 -35.65
N HIS A 282 -6.35 3.68 -36.63
CA HIS A 282 -5.21 4.38 -37.24
C HIS A 282 -4.14 4.83 -36.23
N ILE A 283 -3.99 4.09 -35.13
CA ILE A 283 -2.92 4.28 -34.15
C ILE A 283 -1.71 3.49 -34.62
N ASP A 284 -0.60 4.18 -34.87
CA ASP A 284 0.67 3.54 -35.19
C ASP A 284 1.19 2.80 -33.95
N TRP A 285 1.30 1.48 -34.05
CA TRP A 285 1.87 0.65 -33.01
C TRP A 285 3.16 0.04 -33.56
N PRO A 286 4.33 0.58 -33.16
CA PRO A 286 5.60 0.09 -33.67
C PRO A 286 5.83 -1.38 -33.31
N HIS A 287 6.35 -2.13 -34.29
CA HIS A 287 6.77 -3.51 -34.10
C HIS A 287 8.09 -3.52 -33.31
N HIS A 288 7.99 -3.64 -31.99
CA HIS A 288 9.10 -4.02 -31.12
C HIS A 288 8.89 -5.44 -30.63
#